data_AF-A0A931W2R8-F1
#
_entry.id   AF-A0A931W2R8-F1
#
_cell.length_a   1.000
_cell.length_b   1.000
_cell.length_c   1.000
_cell.angle_alpha   90.00
_cell.angle_beta   90.00
_cell.angle_gamma   90.00
#
_symmetry.space_group_name_H-M   'P 1'
#
loop_
_entity.id
_entity.type
_entity.pdbx_description
1 polymer ?
#
loop_
_entity_poly.entity_id
_entity_poly.type
_entity_poly.pdbx_seq_one_letter_code
_entity_poly.pdbx_strand_id
1 'polypeptide(L)' 'MSDAIAKHVEVVAALIVREGRLLVCQRHESSEFPLKWEFPGGKVEPGERCEDALTREIKEELAI' A
#
# COMPACT_ATOMS: atom_id res chain seq x y z
N MET A 1 33.83 0.62 -7.78
CA MET A 1 32.84 0.61 -6.69
C MET A 1 31.59 1.23 -7.27
N SER A 2 30.61 0.38 -7.64
CA SER A 2 29.35 0.84 -8.25
C SER A 2 28.40 1.18 -7.11
N ASP A 3 28.13 2.46 -6.88
CA ASP A 3 26.97 2.87 -6.09
C ASP A 3 25.73 2.41 -6.85
N ALA A 4 25.17 1.28 -6.43
CA ALA A 4 23.86 0.86 -6.88
C ALA A 4 22.87 1.92 -6.37
N ILE A 5 22.38 2.76 -7.28
CA ILE A 5 21.32 3.72 -6.98
C ILE A 5 20.14 2.91 -6.45
N ALA A 6 19.80 3.13 -5.17
CA ALA A 6 18.65 2.48 -4.55
C ALA A 6 17.40 2.78 -5.41
N LYS A 7 16.72 1.72 -5.86
CA LYS A 7 15.53 1.86 -6.69
C LYS A 7 14.46 2.58 -5.87
N HIS A 8 14.08 3.78 -6.30
CA HIS A 8 12.94 4.48 -5.74
C HIS A 8 11.66 3.75 -6.14
N VAL A 9 10.82 3.44 -5.16
CA VAL A 9 9.50 2.83 -5.35
C VAL A 9 8.51 3.74 -4.65
N GLU A 10 7.57 4.30 -5.42
CA GLU A 10 6.49 5.11 -4.89
C GLU A 10 5.34 4.20 -4.45
N VAL A 11 4.81 4.46 -3.26
CA VAL A 11 3.79 3.63 -2.59
C VAL A 11 2.77 4.56 -1.97
N VAL A 12 1.49 4.21 -2.09
CA VAL A 12 0.36 4.92 -1.48
C VAL A 12 -0.25 4.08 -0.37
N ALA A 13 -0.79 4.73 0.65
CA ALA A 13 -1.46 4.09 1.78
C ALA A 13 -2.73 4.87 2.13
N ALA A 14 -3.85 4.16 2.32
CA ALA A 14 -5.11 4.77 2.68
C ALA A 14 -5.29 4.84 4.20
N LEU A 15 -5.67 6.03 4.69
CA LEU A 15 -6.13 6.21 6.06
C LEU A 15 -7.65 6.23 6.06
N ILE A 16 -8.26 5.06 6.25
CA ILE A 16 -9.71 4.89 6.25
C ILE A 16 -10.21 4.97 7.70
N VAL A 17 -10.90 6.07 8.03
CA VAL A 17 -11.42 6.35 9.37
C VAL A 17 -12.94 6.25 9.39
N ARG A 18 -13.48 5.48 10.32
CA ARG A 18 -14.92 5.37 10.57
C ARG A 18 -15.19 5.28 12.07
N GLU A 19 -16.09 6.14 12.57
CA GLU A 19 -16.50 6.15 13.99
C GLU A 19 -15.30 6.24 14.95
N GLY A 20 -14.30 7.07 14.61
CA GLY A 20 -13.08 7.24 15.40
C GLY A 20 -12.11 6.06 15.37
N ARG A 21 -12.37 5.04 14.54
CA ARG A 21 -11.49 3.87 14.34
C ARG A 21 -10.79 3.97 12.99
N LEU A 22 -9.53 3.58 12.95
CA LEU A 22 -8.70 3.51 11.75
C LEU A 22 -8.59 2.05 11.28
N LEU A 23 -8.82 1.81 10.00
CA LEU A 23 -8.64 0.48 9.40
C LEU A 23 -7.15 0.15 9.24
N VAL A 24 -6.76 -1.03 9.67
CA VAL A 24 -5.46 -1.66 9.39
C VAL A 24 -5.69 -3.10 8.96
N CYS A 25 -4.87 -3.60 8.04
CA CYS A 25 -4.92 -4.97 7.52
C CYS A 25 -3.80 -5.80 8.13
N GLN A 26 -4.04 -7.10 8.35
CA GLN A 26 -2.97 -8.02 8.74
C GLN A 26 -2.33 -8.58 7.47
N ARG A 27 -1.00 -8.50 7.39
CA ARG A 27 -0.21 -9.04 6.29
C ARG A 27 -0.31 -10.56 6.25
N HIS A 28 -0.37 -11.11 5.04
CA HIS A 28 -0.34 -12.56 4.81
C HIS A 28 0.94 -13.19 5.39
N GLU A 29 0.83 -14.45 5.83
CA GLU A 29 1.94 -15.23 6.42
C GLU A 29 3.13 -15.44 5.47
N SER A 30 2.89 -15.35 4.15
CA SER A 30 3.92 -15.50 3.11
C SER A 30 4.55 -14.17 2.66
N SER A 31 4.16 -13.05 3.26
CA SER A 31 4.71 -11.73 2.90
C SER A 31 6.08 -11.49 3.53
N GLU A 32 6.83 -10.50 3.02
CA GLU A 32 8.15 -10.12 3.55
C GLU A 32 8.16 -9.76 5.05
N PHE A 33 7.04 -9.23 5.55
CA PHE A 33 6.81 -8.93 6.95
C PHE A 33 5.55 -9.65 7.44
N PRO A 34 5.64 -10.95 7.75
CA PRO A 34 4.47 -11.79 7.96
C PRO A 34 3.71 -11.40 9.23
N LEU A 35 2.38 -11.45 9.16
CA LEU A 35 1.44 -11.26 10.28
C LEU A 35 1.48 -9.88 10.96
N LYS A 36 2.30 -8.94 10.48
CA LYS A 36 2.32 -7.56 10.95
C LYS A 36 1.12 -6.79 10.41
N TRP A 37 0.84 -5.65 11.05
CA TRP A 37 -0.21 -4.72 10.63
C TRP A 37 0.31 -3.75 9.58
N GLU A 38 -0.56 -3.38 8.64
CA GLU A 38 -0.29 -2.38 7.61
C GLU A 38 -1.52 -1.53 7.30
N PHE A 39 -1.30 -0.43 6.58
CA PHE A 39 -2.38 0.29 5.92
C PHE A 39 -2.65 -0.31 4.54
N PRO A 40 -3.91 -0.42 4.12
CA PRO A 40 -4.25 -0.88 2.78
C PRO A 40 -3.76 0.13 1.73
N GLY A 41 -3.39 -0.36 0.55
CA GLY A 41 -2.73 0.42 -0.48
C GLY A 41 -1.65 -0.38 -1.20
N GLY A 42 -0.82 0.28 -1.99
CA GLY A 42 0.11 -0.43 -2.85
C GLY A 42 1.04 0.46 -3.64
N LYS A 43 1.73 -0.15 -4.59
CA LYS A 43 2.72 0.53 -5.42
C LYS A 43 2.02 1.39 -6.45
N VAL A 44 2.60 2.56 -6.72
CA VAL A 44 2.19 3.38 -7.86
C VAL A 44 2.81 2.79 -9.11
N GLU A 45 1.97 2.46 -10.09
CA GLU A 45 2.44 1.92 -11.37
C GLU A 45 2.97 3.04 -12.28
N PRO A 46 3.89 2.74 -13.21
CA PRO A 46 4.46 3.76 -14.09
C PRO A 46 3.39 4.54 -14.89
N GLY A 47 3.37 5.86 -14.71
CA GLY A 47 2.42 6.75 -15.38
C GLY A 47 1.07 6.90 -14.67
N GLU A 48 0.87 6.20 -13.56
CA GLU A 48 -0.31 6.35 -12.71
C GLU A 48 -0.18 7.57 -11.80
N ARG A 49 -1.29 8.28 -11.53
CA ARG A 49 -1.31 9.29 -10.46
C ARG A 49 -1.52 8.60 -9.12
N CYS A 50 -0.97 9.16 -8.05
CA CYS A 50 -1.12 8.59 -6.70
C CYS A 50 -2.59 8.37 -6.29
N GLU A 51 -3.50 9.26 -6.69
CA GLU A 51 -4.93 9.11 -6.38
C GLU A 51 -5.60 7.97 -7.16
N ASP A 52 -5.17 7.74 -8.40
CA ASP A 52 -5.67 6.66 -9.25
C ASP A 52 -5.15 5.31 -8.72
N ALA A 53 -3.87 5.24 -8.36
CA ALA A 53 -3.25 4.09 -7.71
C ALA A 53 -3.97 3.73 -6.41
N LEU A 54 -4.18 4.72 -5.54
CA LEU A 54 -4.85 4.49 -4.26
C LEU A 54 -6.29 4.00 -4.45
N THR A 55 -7.01 4.55 -5.43
CA THR A 55 -8.38 4.12 -5.72
C THR A 55 -8.42 2.69 -6.27
N ARG A 56 -7.48 2.30 -7.13
CA ARG A 56 -7.37 0.95 -7.69
C ARG A 56 -7.05 -0.07 -6.59
N GLU A 57 -6.00 0.16 -5.81
CA GLU A 57 -5.55 -0.74 -4.73
C GLU A 57 -6.68 -0.99 -3.72
N ILE A 58 -7.37 0.06 -3.28
CA ILE A 58 -8.45 -0.08 -2.30
C ILE A 58 -9.65 -0.86 -2.86
N LYS A 59 -9.96 -0.73 -4.16
CA LYS A 59 -11.00 -1.56 -4.80
C LYS A 59 -10.60 -3.02 -4.91
N GLU A 60 -9.34 -3.30 -5.24
CA GLU A 60 -8.83 -4.65 -5.40
C GLU A 60 -8.71 -5.40 -4.06
N GLU A 61 -8.19 -4.74 -3.02
CA GLU A 61 -7.94 -5.34 -1.72
C GLU A 61 -9.18 -5.41 -0.83
N LEU A 62 -10.02 -4.37 -0.83
CA LEU A 62 -11.10 -4.19 0.13
C LEU A 62 -12.50 -4.18 -0.50
N ALA A 63 -12.59 -4.14 -1.84
CA ALA A 63 -13.85 -4.06 -2.57
C ALA A 63 -14.76 -2.88 -2.16
N ILE A 64 -14.17 -1.72 -1.83
CA ILE A 64 -14.87 -0.47 -1.49
C ILE A 64 -14.68 0.63 -2.53
#